data_AF-A0A2S2KS85-F1
#
_entry.id   AF-A0A2S2KS85-F1
#
_cell.length_a   1.000
_cell.length_b   1.000
_cell.length_c   1.000
_cell.angle_alpha   90.00
_cell.angle_beta   90.00
_cell.angle_gamma   90.00
#
_symmetry.space_group_name_H-M   'P 1'
#
loop_
_entity.id
_entity.type
_entity.pdbx_description
1 polymer ?
#
loop_
_entity_poly.entity_id
_entity_poly.type
_entity_poly.pdbx_seq_one_letter_code
_entity_poly.pdbx_strand_id
1 'polypeptide(L)' 'MSEKNKDELIDAQKQVIGILFEVIKRLQANNDLDDEYFKIISEEIKDETRLQQILNERSENAKIAGRLLEQLEI' A
#
# COMPACT_ATOMS: atom_id res chain seq x y z
N MET A 1 13.06 -13.59 31.63
CA MET A 1 12.09 -13.66 30.52
C MET A 1 11.62 -15.10 30.41
N SER A 2 10.35 -15.40 30.66
CA SER A 2 9.81 -16.75 30.44
C SER A 2 9.75 -17.04 28.93
N GLU A 3 9.75 -18.32 28.53
CA GLU A 3 9.57 -18.72 27.13
C GLU A 3 8.26 -18.17 26.54
N LYS A 4 7.19 -18.18 27.34
CA LYS A 4 5.89 -17.60 26.98
C LYS A 4 5.98 -16.12 26.55
N ASN A 5 6.79 -15.31 27.24
CA ASN A 5 7.00 -13.91 26.86
C ASN A 5 7.79 -13.75 25.55
N LYS A 6 8.62 -14.74 25.17
CA LYS A 6 9.34 -14.71 23.89
C LYS A 6 8.42 -15.05 22.71
N ASP A 7 7.52 -16.02 22.88
CA ASP A 7 6.58 -16.42 21.84
C ASP A 7 5.58 -15.28 21.53
N GLU A 8 5.05 -14.63 22.57
CA GLU A 8 4.16 -13.46 22.43
C GLU A 8 4.86 -12.29 21.70
N LEU A 9 6.15 -12.05 21.97
CA LEU A 9 6.96 -11.05 21.27
C LEU A 9 7.16 -11.40 19.78
N ILE A 10 7.45 -12.68 19.48
CA ILE A 10 7.65 -13.14 18.10
C ILE A 10 6.36 -12.98 17.29
N ASP A 11 5.20 -13.30 17.88
CA ASP A 11 3.93 -13.20 17.18
C ASP A 11 3.52 -11.75 16.93
N ALA A 12 3.77 -10.84 17.88
CA ALA A 12 3.61 -9.41 17.66
C ALA A 12 4.51 -8.91 16.52
N GLN A 13 5.77 -9.35 16.45
CA GLN A 13 6.68 -8.98 15.36
C GLN A 13 6.19 -9.49 13.99
N LYS A 14 5.68 -10.72 13.91
CA LYS A 14 5.11 -11.26 12.67
C LYS A 14 3.91 -10.44 12.18
N GLN A 15 3.05 -9.99 13.09
CA GLN A 15 1.91 -9.13 12.76
C GLN A 15 2.38 -7.80 12.18
N VAL A 16 3.33 -7.14 12.85
CA VAL A 16 3.92 -5.87 12.37
C VAL A 16 4.55 -6.05 10.98
N ILE A 17 5.32 -7.12 10.77
CA ILE A 17 5.90 -7.44 9.45
C ILE A 17 4.80 -7.62 8.40
N GLY A 18 3.72 -8.34 8.73
CA GLY A 18 2.59 -8.54 7.82
C GLY A 18 1.93 -7.24 7.40
N ILE A 19 1.68 -6.34 8.35
CA ILE A 19 1.12 -5.01 8.10
C ILE A 19 2.05 -4.19 7.19
N LEU A 20 3.34 -4.12 7.53
CA LEU A 20 4.33 -3.37 6.73
C LEU A 20 4.46 -3.94 5.30
N PHE A 21 4.40 -5.26 5.15
CA PHE A 21 4.47 -5.88 3.83
C PHE A 21 3.26 -5.51 2.96
N GLU A 22 2.06 -5.48 3.54
CA GLU A 22 0.87 -5.05 2.82
C GLU A 22 0.92 -3.55 2.46
N VAL A 23 1.41 -2.69 3.37
CA VAL A 23 1.65 -1.26 3.06
C VAL A 23 2.60 -1.11 1.87
N ILE A 24 3.73 -1.83 1.86
CA ILE A 24 4.69 -1.78 0.77
C ILE A 24 4.04 -2.18 -0.56
N LYS A 25 3.23 -3.24 -0.59
CA LYS A 25 2.51 -3.65 -1.81
C LYS A 25 1.60 -2.56 -2.36
N ARG A 26 0.88 -1.84 -1.49
CA ARG A 26 -0.02 -0.75 -1.91
C ARG A 26 0.76 0.42 -2.49
N LEU A 27 1.91 0.75 -1.91
CA LEU A 27 2.79 1.78 -2.43
C LEU A 27 3.44 1.37 -3.77
N GLN A 28 3.86 0.11 -3.89
CA GLN A 28 4.38 -0.44 -5.15
C GLN A 28 3.32 -0.40 -6.26
N ALA A 29 2.09 -0.84 -5.97
CA ALA A 29 0.98 -0.75 -6.92
C ALA A 29 0.71 0.71 -7.34
N ASN A 30 0.86 1.68 -6.44
CA ASN A 30 0.73 3.09 -6.79
C ASN A 30 1.85 3.59 -7.71
N ASN A 31 3.08 3.09 -7.55
CA ASN A 31 4.18 3.42 -8.46
C ASN A 31 3.92 2.85 -9.87
N ASP A 32 3.44 1.60 -9.96
CA ASP A 32 3.08 0.99 -11.25
C ASP A 32 1.96 1.79 -11.96
N LEU A 33 0.97 2.26 -11.18
CA LEU A 33 -0.10 3.12 -11.66
C LEU A 33 0.39 4.52 -12.07
N ASP A 34 1.42 5.05 -11.40
CA ASP A 34 2.04 6.32 -11.78
C ASP A 34 2.78 6.20 -13.12
N ASP A 35 3.52 5.10 -13.34
CA ASP A 35 4.15 4.83 -14.64
C ASP A 35 3.11 4.74 -15.77
N GLU A 36 1.98 4.06 -15.53
CA GLU A 36 0.86 4.00 -16.47
C GLU A 36 0.24 5.39 -16.72
N TYR A 37 0.00 6.16 -15.66
CA TYR A 37 -0.53 7.51 -15.74
C TYR A 37 0.36 8.40 -16.62
N PHE A 38 1.67 8.39 -16.37
CA PHE A 38 2.63 9.19 -17.14
C PHE A 38 2.67 8.79 -18.61
N LYS A 39 2.53 7.50 -18.91
CA LYS A 39 2.42 7.02 -20.28
C LYS A 39 1.17 7.59 -20.96
N ILE A 40 -0.02 7.45 -20.36
CA ILE A 40 -1.28 7.91 -20.98
C ILE A 40 -1.30 9.42 -21.19
N ILE A 41 -0.83 10.22 -20.22
CA ILE A 41 -0.83 11.69 -20.39
C ILE A 41 0.16 12.19 -21.45
N SER A 42 1.14 11.36 -21.83
CA SER A 42 2.12 11.66 -22.87
C SER A 42 1.60 11.35 -24.29
N GLU A 43 0.48 10.64 -24.41
CA GLU A 43 -0.16 10.31 -25.70
C GLU A 43 -0.94 11.52 -26.24
N GLU A 44 -1.03 11.63 -27.58
CA GLU A 44 -1.79 12.72 -28.24
C GLU A 44 -3.29 12.64 -27.95
N ILE A 45 -3.83 11.42 -27.88
CA ILE A 45 -5.22 11.13 -27.51
C ILE A 45 -5.20 10.39 -26.19
N LYS A 46 -5.75 11.02 -25.15
CA LYS A 46 -5.73 10.49 -23.79
C LYS A 46 -6.96 9.63 -23.51
N ASP A 47 -6.73 8.48 -22.88
CA ASP A 47 -7.81 7.69 -22.30
C ASP A 47 -8.23 8.29 -20.94
N GLU A 48 -9.12 9.28 -20.99
CA GLU A 48 -9.67 9.95 -19.80
C GLU A 48 -10.38 8.98 -18.85
N THR A 49 -10.96 7.89 -19.38
CA THR A 49 -11.64 6.89 -18.55
C THR A 49 -10.63 6.11 -17.73
N ARG A 50 -9.54 5.65 -18.35
CA ARG A 50 -8.46 4.95 -17.65
C ARG A 50 -7.73 5.86 -16.67
N LEU A 51 -7.49 7.13 -17.03
CA LEU A 51 -6.90 8.12 -16.11
C LEU A 51 -7.73 8.27 -14.82
N GLN A 52 -9.06 8.36 -14.92
CA GLN A 52 -9.91 8.42 -13.73
C GLN A 52 -9.87 7.14 -12.90
N GLN A 53 -9.83 5.97 -13.54
CA GLN A 53 -9.67 4.71 -12.82
C GLN A 53 -8.35 4.66 -12.05
N ILE A 54 -7.24 5.04 -12.70
CA ILE A 54 -5.91 5.10 -12.05
C ILE A 54 -5.96 5.99 -10.81
N LEU A 55 -6.54 7.19 -10.90
CA LEU A 55 -6.63 8.10 -9.75
C LEU A 55 -7.44 7.50 -8.59
N ASN A 56 -8.56 6.83 -8.89
CA ASN A 56 -9.38 6.16 -7.89
C ASN A 56 -8.64 4.98 -7.23
N GLU A 57 -7.97 4.14 -8.03
CA GLU A 57 -7.16 3.01 -7.54
C GLU A 57 -6.03 3.51 -6.63
N ARG A 58 -5.31 4.57 -7.04
CA ARG A 58 -4.25 5.18 -6.23
C ARG A 58 -4.76 5.72 -4.90
N SER A 59 -5.91 6.38 -4.92
CA SER A 59 -6.55 6.92 -3.71
C SER A 59 -6.97 5.80 -2.74
N GLU A 60 -7.53 4.70 -3.25
CA GLU A 60 -7.95 3.59 -2.38
C GLU A 60 -6.73 2.85 -1.81
N ASN A 61 -5.67 2.62 -2.59
CA ASN A 61 -4.42 2.06 -2.10
C ASN A 61 -3.79 2.94 -1.00
N ALA A 62 -3.77 4.26 -1.18
CA ALA A 62 -3.25 5.20 -0.17
C ALA A 62 -4.07 5.17 1.13
N LYS A 63 -5.40 5.10 1.02
CA LYS A 63 -6.31 4.98 2.16
C LYS A 63 -6.12 3.66 2.92
N ILE A 64 -5.95 2.55 2.21
CA ILE A 64 -5.66 1.24 2.83
C ILE A 64 -4.30 1.29 3.53
N ALA A 65 -3.26 1.81 2.88
CA ALA A 65 -1.94 1.97 3.47
C ALA A 65 -1.97 2.84 4.74
N GLY A 66 -2.68 3.97 4.72
CA GLY A 66 -2.86 4.83 5.88
C GLY A 66 -3.50 4.11 7.07
N ARG A 67 -4.62 3.41 6.84
CA ARG A 67 -5.29 2.62 7.88
C ARG A 67 -4.41 1.53 8.48
N LEU A 68 -3.56 0.90 7.66
CA LEU A 68 -2.62 -0.12 8.11
C LEU A 68 -1.49 0.49 8.96
N LEU A 69 -1.00 1.67 8.59
CA LEU A 69 0.01 2.39 9.38
C LEU A 69 -0.55 2.88 10.72
N GLU A 70 -1.80 3.36 10.76
CA GLU A 70 -2.48 3.73 12.01
C GLU A 70 -2.55 2.57 13.01
N GLN A 71 -2.63 1.32 12.53
CA GLN A 71 -2.60 0.13 13.40
C GLN A 71 -1.25 -0.11 14.09
N LEU A 72 -0.17 0.52 13.60
CA LEU A 72 1.18 0.40 14.15
C LEU A 72 1.52 1.50 15.16
N GLU A 73 0.79 2.61 15.17
CA GLU A 73 1.05 3.77 16.05
C GLU A 73 0.55 3.58 17.50
N ILE A 74 0.48 2.34 17.99
CA ILE A 74 0.04 1.98 19.36
C ILE A 74 0.90 2.66 20.42
#